data_AF-A0A8B8NDI0-F1
#
_entry.id   AF-A0A8B8NDI0-F1
#
_cell.length_a   1.000
_cell.length_b   1.000
_cell.length_c   1.000
_cell.angle_alpha   90.00
_cell.angle_beta   90.00
_cell.angle_gamma   90.00
#
_symmetry.space_group_name_H-M   'P 1'
#
loop_
_entity.id
_entity.type
_entity.pdbx_description
1 polymer ?
#
loop_
_entity_poly.entity_id
_entity_poly.type
_entity_poly.pdbx_seq_one_letter_code
_entity_poly.pdbx_strand_id
1 'polypeptide(L)'
;MKSLVRLDLTKCVRLKRLPAEVGKLEALEQLILKQSRIEELPESIGDLQNLEILDISGTRIKELPDGIGRLRKLRDLNASNCWELGGVIPEGICNISSLQRLNFGHCRNLQSLPALPSSLTFLYVTCRSRTLPSLSNLTHLKE
;
A
#
# COMPACT_ATOMS: atom_id res chain seq x y z
N MET A 1 23.23 -1.05 16.29
CA MET A 1 22.85 -1.42 14.90
C MET A 1 22.50 -0.15 14.17
N LYS A 2 22.95 0.04 12.93
CA LYS A 2 22.46 1.16 12.10
C LYS A 2 20.98 0.91 11.85
N SER A 3 20.14 1.82 12.33
CA SER A 3 18.71 1.81 12.08
C SER A 3 18.47 1.96 10.58
N LEU A 4 17.94 0.92 9.93
CA LEU A 4 17.67 0.97 8.49
C LEU A 4 16.42 1.82 8.26
N VAL A 5 16.61 3.01 7.70
CA VAL A 5 15.52 3.99 7.45
C VAL A 5 14.86 3.74 6.09
N ARG A 6 15.62 3.24 5.11
CA ARG A 6 15.12 2.94 3.77
C ARG A 6 15.58 1.56 3.32
N LEU A 7 14.63 0.75 2.86
CA LEU A 7 14.86 -0.53 2.21
C LEU A 7 14.37 -0.43 0.76
N ASP A 8 15.30 -0.45 -0.18
CA ASP A 8 15.01 -0.35 -1.60
C ASP A 8 15.38 -1.65 -2.31
N LEU A 9 14.36 -2.34 -2.82
CA LEU A 9 14.43 -3.61 -3.54
C LEU A 9 13.86 -3.45 -4.96
N THR A 10 13.99 -2.24 -5.51
CA THR A 10 13.55 -1.92 -6.86
C THR A 10 14.16 -2.88 -7.89
N LYS A 11 13.34 -3.42 -8.78
CA LYS A 11 13.76 -4.35 -9.85
C LYS A 11 14.45 -5.63 -9.36
N CYS A 12 14.20 -6.05 -8.12
CA CYS A 12 14.59 -7.40 -7.65
C CYS A 12 13.68 -8.47 -8.28
N VAL A 13 13.89 -8.77 -9.56
CA VAL A 13 13.00 -9.64 -10.38
C VAL A 13 13.01 -11.13 -10.01
N ARG A 14 13.90 -11.55 -9.10
CA ARG A 14 13.96 -12.90 -8.53
C ARG A 14 13.33 -12.98 -7.14
N LEU A 15 13.08 -11.85 -6.49
CA LEU A 15 12.50 -11.79 -5.15
C LEU A 15 10.98 -11.89 -5.26
N LYS A 16 10.42 -12.95 -4.68
CA LYS A 16 8.97 -13.23 -4.72
C LYS A 16 8.24 -12.90 -3.43
N ARG A 17 8.94 -12.86 -2.30
CA ARG A 17 8.37 -12.65 -0.96
C ARG A 17 9.36 -11.88 -0.11
N LEU A 18 8.85 -11.11 0.84
CA LEU A 18 9.65 -10.60 1.95
C LEU A 18 9.56 -11.57 3.12
N PRO A 19 10.64 -11.76 3.89
CA PRO A 19 10.58 -12.47 5.15
C PRO A 19 9.76 -11.67 6.18
N ALA A 20 9.11 -12.37 7.14
CA ALA A 20 8.30 -11.72 8.17
C ALA A 20 9.14 -10.78 9.07
N GLU A 21 10.45 -11.03 9.16
CA GLU A 21 11.44 -10.21 9.86
C GLU A 21 11.50 -8.77 9.36
N VAL A 22 10.97 -8.46 8.16
CA VAL A 22 10.85 -7.07 7.69
C VAL A 22 10.10 -6.20 8.71
N GLY A 23 9.10 -6.74 9.40
CA GLY A 23 8.32 -6.03 10.43
C GLY A 23 9.14 -5.62 11.67
N LYS A 24 10.34 -6.19 11.86
CA LYS A 24 11.25 -5.84 12.96
C LYS A 24 12.12 -4.63 12.67
N LEU A 25 12.00 -4.04 11.47
CA LEU A 25 12.75 -2.84 11.09
C LEU A 25 12.08 -1.60 11.67
N GLU A 26 12.18 -1.43 12.99
CA GLU A 26 11.43 -0.42 13.77
C GLU A 26 11.64 1.02 13.28
N ALA A 27 12.79 1.32 12.71
CA ALA A 27 13.13 2.66 12.20
C ALA A 27 12.90 2.83 10.69
N LEU A 28 12.30 1.85 10.02
CA LEU A 28 12.07 1.92 8.58
C LEU A 28 10.97 2.92 8.27
N GLU A 29 11.32 3.93 7.46
CA GLU A 29 10.43 4.98 7.00
C GLU A 29 10.00 4.75 5.54
N GLN A 30 10.83 4.06 4.75
CA GLN A 30 10.58 3.85 3.32
C GLN A 30 10.84 2.41 2.91
N LEU A 31 9.82 1.75 2.37
CA LEU A 31 9.90 0.42 1.76
C LEU A 31 9.55 0.51 0.28
N ILE A 32 10.54 0.29 -0.58
CA ILE A 32 10.42 0.41 -2.03
C ILE A 32 10.63 -0.96 -2.67
N LEU A 33 9.57 -1.53 -3.23
CA LEU A 33 9.54 -2.83 -3.92
C LEU A 33 9.27 -2.68 -5.42
N LYS A 34 9.37 -1.46 -5.94
CA LYS A 34 9.00 -1.09 -7.30
C LYS A 34 9.56 -2.03 -8.36
N GLN A 35 8.72 -2.49 -9.30
CA GLN A 35 9.11 -3.36 -10.42
C GLN A 35 9.81 -4.67 -9.99
N SER A 36 9.61 -5.13 -8.76
CA SER A 36 10.04 -6.47 -8.31
C SER A 36 8.98 -7.53 -8.63
N ARG A 37 9.29 -8.80 -8.36
CA ARG A 37 8.33 -9.91 -8.56
C ARG A 37 7.64 -10.36 -7.27
N ILE A 38 7.57 -9.48 -6.27
CA ILE A 38 6.87 -9.75 -5.01
C ILE A 38 5.41 -10.13 -5.32
N GLU A 39 4.97 -11.27 -4.78
CA GLU A 39 3.63 -11.84 -4.97
C GLU A 39 2.73 -11.58 -3.74
N GLU A 40 3.32 -11.33 -2.57
CA GLU A 40 2.64 -11.05 -1.30
C GLU A 40 3.49 -10.18 -0.37
N LEU A 41 2.83 -9.41 0.50
CA LEU A 41 3.46 -8.79 1.66
C LEU A 41 3.17 -9.63 2.91
N PRO A 42 4.12 -9.79 3.84
CA PRO A 42 3.85 -10.47 5.10
C PRO A 42 2.91 -9.62 5.97
N GLU A 43 2.11 -10.27 6.81
CA GLU A 43 1.21 -9.60 7.77
C GLU A 43 1.97 -8.67 8.74
N SER A 44 3.24 -9.00 9.03
CA SER A 44 4.13 -8.17 9.85
C SER A 44 4.50 -6.83 9.22
N ILE A 45 4.10 -6.55 7.97
CA ILE A 45 4.21 -5.19 7.41
C ILE A 45 3.53 -4.17 8.32
N GLY A 46 2.42 -4.55 8.97
CA GLY A 46 1.68 -3.69 9.89
C GLY A 46 2.45 -3.29 11.15
N ASP A 47 3.59 -3.94 11.42
CA ASP A 47 4.41 -3.68 12.61
C ASP A 47 5.39 -2.52 12.39
N LEU A 48 5.57 -2.06 11.14
CA LEU A 48 6.45 -0.95 10.78
C LEU A 48 5.85 0.42 11.17
N GLN A 49 5.87 0.74 12.47
CA GLN A 49 5.22 1.93 13.04
C GLN A 49 5.80 3.27 12.54
N ASN A 50 6.99 3.27 11.94
CA ASN A 50 7.62 4.44 11.36
C ASN A 50 7.49 4.54 9.83
N LEU A 51 6.84 3.59 9.17
CA LEU A 51 6.74 3.57 7.71
C LEU A 51 5.89 4.73 7.20
N GLU A 52 6.47 5.59 6.38
CA GLU A 52 5.81 6.74 5.74
C GLU A 52 5.51 6.49 4.27
N ILE A 53 6.35 5.71 3.58
CA ILE A 53 6.24 5.43 2.15
C ILE A 53 6.29 3.93 1.90
N LEU A 54 5.25 3.40 1.26
CA LEU A 54 5.20 2.05 0.73
C LEU A 54 4.97 2.11 -0.78
N ASP A 55 6.02 1.83 -1.56
CA ASP A 55 5.93 1.72 -3.02
C ASP A 55 6.05 0.26 -3.45
N ILE A 56 4.92 -0.34 -3.81
CA ILE A 56 4.83 -1.68 -4.38
C ILE A 56 4.46 -1.64 -5.87
N SER A 57 4.67 -0.51 -6.54
CA SER A 57 4.24 -0.33 -7.92
C SER A 57 4.90 -1.31 -8.88
N GLY A 58 4.11 -1.86 -9.80
CA GLY A 58 4.59 -2.83 -10.79
C GLY A 58 5.07 -4.16 -10.18
N THR A 59 4.57 -4.53 -8.99
CA THR A 59 4.76 -5.87 -8.42
C THR A 59 3.67 -6.84 -8.90
N ARG A 60 3.75 -8.10 -8.45
CA ARG A 60 2.78 -9.16 -8.73
C ARG A 60 1.86 -9.43 -7.53
N ILE A 61 1.76 -8.46 -6.61
CA ILE A 61 0.95 -8.58 -5.40
C ILE A 61 -0.51 -8.80 -5.79
N LYS A 62 -1.13 -9.82 -5.19
CA LYS A 62 -2.53 -10.22 -5.44
C LYS A 62 -3.52 -9.61 -4.45
N GLU A 63 -3.06 -9.36 -3.23
CA GLU A 63 -3.83 -8.83 -2.11
C GLU A 63 -2.93 -8.04 -1.16
N LEU A 64 -3.52 -7.08 -0.45
CA LEU A 64 -2.85 -6.40 0.65
C LEU A 64 -3.20 -7.12 1.96
N PRO A 65 -2.23 -7.36 2.86
CA PRO A 65 -2.51 -7.94 4.17
C PRO A 65 -3.35 -6.97 5.02
N ASP A 66 -4.20 -7.52 5.91
CA ASP A 66 -5.02 -6.72 6.84
C ASP A 66 -4.16 -5.80 7.71
N GLY A 67 -2.94 -6.22 8.02
CA GLY A 67 -1.95 -5.44 8.76
C GLY A 67 -1.62 -4.07 8.17
N ILE A 68 -1.92 -3.82 6.89
CA ILE A 68 -1.72 -2.49 6.29
C ILE A 68 -2.44 -1.39 7.08
N GLY A 69 -3.60 -1.68 7.66
CA GLY A 69 -4.38 -0.72 8.48
C GLY A 69 -3.71 -0.32 9.79
N ARG A 70 -2.64 -1.01 10.21
CA ARG A 70 -1.88 -0.69 11.44
C ARG A 70 -0.77 0.34 11.20
N LEU A 71 -0.46 0.70 9.95
CA LEU A 71 0.63 1.61 9.59
C LEU A 71 0.30 3.08 9.92
N ARG A 72 0.40 3.47 11.20
CA ARG A 72 -0.08 4.78 11.69
C ARG A 72 0.60 6.01 11.07
N LYS A 73 1.81 5.88 10.52
CA LYS A 73 2.55 6.98 9.87
C LYS A 73 2.54 6.94 8.34
N LEU A 74 1.87 5.97 7.72
CA LEU A 74 1.90 5.83 6.27
C LEU A 74 1.22 7.00 5.58
N ARG A 75 1.97 7.72 4.75
CA ARG A 75 1.52 8.91 4.01
C ARG A 75 1.30 8.62 2.54
N ASP A 76 2.12 7.74 1.96
CA ASP A 76 2.05 7.37 0.54
C ASP A 76 2.01 5.86 0.37
N LEU A 77 0.90 5.37 -0.20
CA LEU A 77 0.74 4.00 -0.67
C LEU A 77 0.62 3.99 -2.19
N ASN A 78 1.68 3.56 -2.86
CA ASN A 78 1.70 3.39 -4.31
C ASN A 78 1.71 1.90 -4.68
N ALA A 79 0.58 1.43 -5.20
CA ALA A 79 0.40 0.09 -5.74
C ALA A 79 0.00 0.15 -7.22
N SER A 80 0.37 1.22 -7.93
CA SER A 80 0.07 1.35 -9.34
C SER A 80 0.72 0.24 -10.16
N ASN A 81 0.08 -0.16 -11.26
CA ASN A 81 0.54 -1.23 -12.15
C ASN A 81 0.63 -2.61 -11.48
N CYS A 82 0.00 -2.81 -10.32
CA CYS A 82 -0.24 -4.14 -9.74
C CYS A 82 -1.43 -4.79 -10.44
N TRP A 83 -1.20 -5.22 -11.67
CA TRP A 83 -2.17 -5.87 -12.56
C TRP A 83 -2.84 -7.13 -11.97
N GLU A 84 -2.17 -7.85 -11.08
CA GLU A 84 -2.69 -9.03 -10.38
C GLU A 84 -3.45 -8.71 -9.08
N LEU A 85 -3.40 -7.45 -8.59
CA LEU A 85 -4.10 -7.02 -7.39
C LEU A 85 -5.60 -7.08 -7.65
N GLY A 86 -6.26 -8.07 -7.04
CA GLY A 86 -7.68 -8.36 -7.27
C GLY A 86 -8.48 -8.74 -6.03
N GLY A 87 -7.82 -8.89 -4.88
CA GLY A 87 -8.51 -9.04 -3.61
C GLY A 87 -9.31 -7.79 -3.21
N VAL A 88 -10.11 -7.94 -2.15
CA VAL A 88 -10.73 -6.81 -1.46
C VAL A 88 -9.64 -6.05 -0.72
N ILE A 89 -9.60 -4.73 -0.90
CA ILE A 89 -8.65 -3.90 -0.14
C ILE A 89 -9.09 -3.86 1.32
N PRO A 90 -8.20 -4.12 2.30
CA PRO A 90 -8.58 -4.22 3.70
C PRO A 90 -9.31 -2.96 4.20
N GLU A 91 -10.41 -3.16 4.94
CA GLU A 91 -11.18 -2.07 5.58
C GLU A 91 -10.31 -1.22 6.50
N GLY A 92 -9.23 -1.79 7.04
CA GLY A 92 -8.24 -1.08 7.85
C GLY A 92 -7.60 0.14 7.18
N ILE A 93 -7.65 0.27 5.84
CA ILE A 93 -7.16 1.47 5.14
C ILE A 93 -7.86 2.75 5.63
N CYS A 94 -9.15 2.68 5.99
CA CYS A 94 -9.87 3.86 6.52
C CYS A 94 -9.30 4.37 7.85
N ASN A 95 -8.56 3.53 8.59
CA ASN A 95 -7.97 3.85 9.89
C ASN A 95 -6.59 4.51 9.80
N ILE A 96 -6.03 4.62 8.59
CA ILE A 96 -4.73 5.25 8.34
C ILE A 96 -4.93 6.77 8.20
N SER A 97 -5.13 7.45 9.32
CA SER A 97 -5.41 8.89 9.37
C SER A 97 -4.28 9.79 8.85
N SER A 98 -3.09 9.24 8.65
CA SER A 98 -1.93 9.91 8.05
C SER A 98 -1.86 9.77 6.53
N LEU A 99 -2.68 8.89 5.91
CA LEU A 99 -2.59 8.58 4.49
C LEU A 99 -3.03 9.76 3.64
N GLN A 100 -2.11 10.29 2.84
CA GLN A 100 -2.32 11.47 1.99
C GLN A 100 -2.44 11.09 0.51
N ARG A 101 -1.74 10.03 0.08
CA ARG A 101 -1.69 9.60 -1.31
C ARG A 101 -1.97 8.11 -1.40
N LEU A 102 -2.98 7.76 -2.19
CA LEU A 102 -3.35 6.39 -2.49
C LEU A 102 -3.40 6.20 -4.00
N ASN A 103 -2.55 5.30 -4.52
CA ASN A 103 -2.46 5.03 -5.95
C ASN A 103 -2.64 3.54 -6.25
N PHE A 104 -3.82 3.19 -6.77
CA PHE A 104 -4.17 1.91 -7.39
C PHE A 104 -4.39 2.06 -8.90
N GLY A 105 -3.67 2.97 -9.55
CA GLY A 105 -3.70 3.16 -11.00
C GLY A 105 -3.25 1.91 -11.74
N HIS A 106 -3.95 1.55 -12.82
CA HIS A 106 -3.73 0.33 -13.61
C HIS A 106 -3.88 -1.00 -12.85
N CYS A 107 -4.55 -1.03 -11.69
CA CYS A 107 -4.92 -2.27 -10.97
C CYS A 107 -6.19 -2.92 -11.53
N ARG A 108 -6.10 -3.47 -12.74
CA ARG A 108 -7.28 -3.90 -13.51
C ARG A 108 -8.08 -5.05 -12.92
N ASN A 109 -7.56 -5.82 -11.97
CA ASN A 109 -8.30 -6.91 -11.32
C ASN A 109 -8.98 -6.49 -10.02
N LEU A 110 -8.74 -5.26 -9.56
CA LEU A 110 -9.26 -4.73 -8.31
C LEU A 110 -10.80 -4.73 -8.32
N GLN A 111 -11.40 -5.43 -7.36
CA GLN A 111 -12.84 -5.67 -7.33
C GLN A 111 -13.62 -4.51 -6.70
N SER A 112 -13.14 -3.92 -5.62
CA SER A 112 -13.79 -2.82 -4.91
C SER A 112 -12.79 -2.06 -4.04
N LEU A 113 -13.20 -0.88 -3.56
CA LEU A 113 -12.48 -0.13 -2.52
C LEU A 113 -13.33 -0.09 -1.24
N PRO A 114 -12.71 -0.18 -0.05
CA PRO A 114 -13.35 0.07 1.24
C PRO A 114 -13.60 1.57 1.43
N ALA A 115 -14.13 1.96 2.58
CA ALA A 115 -14.11 3.35 3.00
C ALA A 115 -12.67 3.89 3.00
N LEU A 116 -12.50 5.15 2.60
CA LEU A 116 -11.19 5.81 2.48
C LEU A 116 -11.04 6.88 3.57
N PRO A 117 -9.81 7.10 4.09
CA PRO A 117 -9.58 8.10 5.12
C PRO A 117 -9.73 9.52 4.57
N SER A 118 -10.33 10.43 5.34
CA SER A 118 -10.56 11.83 4.95
C SER A 118 -9.27 12.63 4.73
N SER A 119 -8.13 12.13 5.20
CA SER A 119 -6.81 12.71 5.02
C SER A 119 -6.28 12.66 3.58
N LEU A 120 -6.92 11.91 2.69
CA LEU A 120 -6.48 11.79 1.30
C LEU A 120 -6.53 13.13 0.58
N THR A 121 -5.40 13.46 -0.04
CA THR A 121 -5.22 14.61 -0.93
C THR A 121 -5.02 14.19 -2.38
N PHE A 122 -4.69 12.92 -2.60
CA PHE A 122 -4.51 12.31 -3.91
C PHE A 122 -5.08 10.89 -3.91
N LEU A 123 -5.96 10.62 -4.88
CA LEU A 123 -6.53 9.31 -5.12
C LEU A 123 -6.49 9.02 -6.62
N TYR A 124 -5.77 7.97 -7.01
CA TYR A 124 -5.84 7.46 -8.38
C TYR A 124 -6.15 5.97 -8.34
N VAL A 125 -7.29 5.58 -8.90
CA VAL A 125 -7.75 4.19 -8.89
C VAL A 125 -8.29 3.83 -10.26
N THR A 126 -7.83 2.71 -10.79
CA THR A 126 -8.55 2.01 -11.86
C THR A 126 -8.98 0.66 -11.32
N CYS A 127 -10.27 0.38 -11.29
CA CYS A 127 -10.80 -0.90 -10.81
C CYS A 127 -11.87 -1.42 -11.78
N ARG A 128 -12.25 -2.69 -11.64
CA ARG A 128 -13.38 -3.29 -12.37
C ARG A 128 -14.71 -3.16 -11.64
N SER A 129 -14.70 -2.53 -10.47
CA SER A 129 -15.92 -2.34 -9.68
C SER A 129 -16.96 -1.54 -10.44
N ARG A 130 -18.22 -1.94 -10.32
CA ARG A 130 -19.37 -1.13 -10.75
C ARG A 130 -19.78 -0.11 -9.69
N THR A 131 -19.24 -0.22 -8.48
CA THR A 131 -19.58 0.63 -7.33
C THR A 131 -18.31 1.17 -6.69
N LEU A 132 -18.28 2.47 -6.40
CA LEU A 132 -17.25 3.09 -5.58
C LEU A 132 -17.81 3.31 -4.16
N PRO A 133 -16.95 3.27 -3.13
CA PRO A 133 -17.34 3.73 -1.80
C PRO A 133 -17.74 5.20 -1.85
N SER A 134 -18.45 5.68 -0.83
CA SER A 134 -18.74 7.11 -0.74
C SER A 134 -17.44 7.92 -0.70
N LEU A 135 -17.32 8.90 -1.59
CA LEU A 135 -16.20 9.83 -1.63
C LEU A 135 -16.51 11.14 -0.89
N SER A 136 -17.68 11.26 -0.26
CA SER A 136 -18.16 12.48 0.42
C SER A 136 -17.21 12.98 1.51
N ASN A 137 -16.44 12.08 2.12
CA ASN A 137 -15.53 12.40 3.21
C ASN A 137 -14.14 12.87 2.73
N LEU A 138 -13.87 12.86 1.41
CA LEU A 138 -12.56 13.17 0.82
C LEU A 138 -12.47 14.64 0.39
N THR A 139 -12.68 15.55 1.34
CA THR A 139 -12.79 16.99 1.11
C THR A 139 -11.47 17.67 0.71
N HIS A 140 -10.34 16.98 0.84
CA HIS A 140 -9.00 17.50 0.53
C HIS A 140 -8.44 17.02 -0.82
N LEU A 141 -9.19 16.25 -1.61
CA LEU A 141 -8.79 15.87 -2.97
C LEU A 141 -8.76 17.13 -3.84
N LYS A 142 -7.57 17.48 -4.34
CA LYS A 142 -7.42 18.57 -5.31
C LYS A 142 -7.89 18.06 -6.67
N GLU A 143 -8.75 18.84 -7.32
CA GLU A 143 -9.21 18.64 -8.70
C GLU A 143 -8.05 18.59 -9.71
#